data_AF-A0A1B6C9F0-F1
#
_entry.id   AF-A0A1B6C9F0-F1
#
_cell.length_a   1.000
_cell.length_b   1.000
_cell.length_c   1.000
_cell.angle_alpha   90.00
_cell.angle_beta   90.00
_cell.angle_gamma   90.00
#
_symmetry.space_group_name_H-M   'P 1'
#
loop_
_entity.id
_entity.type
_entity.pdbx_description
1 polymer ?
#
loop_
_entity_poly.entity_id
_entity_poly.type
_entity_poly.pdbx_seq_one_letter_code
_entity_poly.pdbx_strand_id
1 'polypeptide(L)'
;MKLQNLGKLTRNDFKAFLNSFDTVLTDCDGVLWIGSNNISGSPDTMNKFKEIGKKVYYVTNNSTKTRAEFVEKFINLGYNATKDDIVCTAYLAAMYLKSINFKKKVYIVGSRGISQELDAIGIQHIGVGPDPLVGNAFSFVRDEL
;
A
#
# COMPACT_ATOMS: atom_id res chain seq x y z
N MET A 1 -6.96 1.53 -26.14
CA MET A 1 -5.52 1.62 -25.83
C MET A 1 -4.85 0.38 -26.41
N LYS A 2 -3.74 0.51 -27.15
CA LYS A 2 -3.03 -0.64 -27.74
C LYS A 2 -1.97 -1.13 -26.75
N LEU A 3 -1.90 -2.44 -26.53
CA LEU A 3 -0.89 -3.02 -25.66
C LEU A 3 0.50 -2.81 -26.29
N GLN A 4 1.42 -2.19 -25.56
CA GLN A 4 2.76 -1.88 -26.05
C GLN A 4 3.79 -2.66 -25.23
N ASN A 5 4.68 -3.38 -25.92
CA ASN A 5 5.78 -4.10 -25.27
C ASN A 5 6.96 -3.13 -25.08
N LEU A 6 7.18 -2.70 -23.84
CA LEU A 6 8.24 -1.74 -23.50
C LEU A 6 9.65 -2.25 -23.84
N GLY A 7 9.87 -3.57 -23.78
CA GLY A 7 11.16 -4.20 -24.12
C GLY A 7 11.50 -4.19 -25.62
N LYS A 8 10.55 -3.79 -26.48
CA LYS A 8 10.77 -3.66 -27.94
C LYS A 8 10.93 -2.21 -28.39
N LEU A 9 10.87 -1.24 -27.47
CA LEU A 9 11.00 0.17 -27.80
C LEU A 9 12.43 0.52 -28.18
N THR A 10 12.58 1.43 -29.15
CA THR A 10 13.87 2.08 -29.37
C THR A 10 14.24 2.91 -28.13
N ARG A 11 15.52 3.26 -27.97
CA ARG A 11 15.94 4.13 -26.85
C ARG A 11 15.19 5.46 -26.82
N ASN A 12 14.90 6.03 -27.99
CA ASN A 12 14.17 7.30 -28.10
C ASN A 12 12.71 7.14 -27.68
N ASP A 13 12.04 6.07 -28.13
CA ASP A 13 10.66 5.80 -27.76
C ASP A 13 10.53 5.47 -26.27
N PHE A 14 11.49 4.73 -25.71
CA PHE A 14 11.52 4.44 -24.27
C PHE A 14 11.72 5.73 -23.45
N LYS A 15 12.60 6.63 -23.89
CA LYS A 15 12.78 7.94 -23.26
C LYS A 15 11.52 8.79 -23.36
N ALA A 16 10.86 8.79 -24.52
CA ALA A 16 9.59 9.50 -24.70
C ALA A 16 8.49 8.95 -23.77
N PHE A 17 8.41 7.62 -23.63
CA PHE A 17 7.53 6.96 -22.68
C PHE A 17 7.83 7.37 -21.23
N LEU A 18 9.09 7.31 -20.79
CA LEU A 18 9.47 7.75 -19.44
C LEU A 18 9.15 9.22 -19.18
N ASN A 19 9.18 10.05 -20.22
CA ASN A 19 8.84 11.48 -20.12
C ASN A 19 7.34 11.76 -20.21
N SER A 20 6.50 10.78 -20.52
CA SER A 20 5.05 10.98 -20.67
C SER A 20 4.28 10.96 -19.34
N PHE A 21 4.96 10.76 -18.22
CA PHE A 21 4.35 10.74 -16.88
C PHE A 21 5.33 11.25 -15.82
N ASP A 22 4.81 11.85 -14.76
CA ASP A 22 5.62 12.39 -13.65
C ASP A 22 5.55 11.54 -12.38
N THR A 23 4.52 10.70 -12.26
CA THR A 23 4.21 9.93 -11.06
C THR A 23 4.02 8.46 -11.41
N VAL A 24 4.60 7.58 -10.59
CA VAL A 24 4.38 6.14 -10.61
C VAL A 24 3.58 5.78 -9.38
N LEU A 25 2.42 5.16 -9.61
CA LEU A 25 1.66 4.46 -8.57
C LEU A 25 1.86 2.97 -8.80
N THR A 26 2.39 2.26 -7.82
CA THR A 26 2.62 0.81 -7.93
C THR A 26 1.93 0.08 -6.81
N ASP A 27 1.32 -1.04 -7.15
CA ASP A 27 0.98 -2.06 -6.16
C ASP A 27 2.26 -2.70 -5.59
N CYS A 28 2.11 -3.44 -4.50
CA CYS A 28 3.17 -4.00 -3.69
C CYS A 28 3.23 -5.53 -3.77
N ASP A 29 2.23 -6.21 -3.20
CA ASP A 29 2.19 -7.67 -3.07
C ASP A 29 1.93 -8.30 -4.45
N GLY A 30 2.88 -9.05 -5.00
CA GLY A 30 2.81 -9.64 -6.34
C GLY A 30 3.35 -8.75 -7.47
N VAL A 31 3.72 -7.50 -7.16
CA VAL A 31 4.31 -6.53 -8.13
C VAL A 31 5.74 -6.16 -7.78
N LEU A 32 6.01 -5.90 -6.51
CA LEU A 32 7.35 -5.57 -6.01
C LEU A 32 8.02 -6.77 -5.36
N TRP A 33 7.25 -7.64 -4.73
CA TRP A 33 7.73 -8.83 -4.02
C TRP A 33 6.71 -9.97 -4.03
N ILE A 34 7.20 -11.17 -3.73
CA ILE A 34 6.40 -12.35 -3.41
C ILE A 34 6.78 -12.79 -2.00
N GLY A 35 5.86 -12.62 -1.06
CA GLY A 35 6.12 -12.84 0.37
C GLY A 35 7.21 -11.92 0.91
N SER A 36 8.36 -12.50 1.26
CA SER A 36 9.53 -11.80 1.80
C SER A 36 10.64 -11.56 0.76
N ASN A 37 10.45 -11.98 -0.49
CA ASN A 37 11.47 -11.88 -1.53
C ASN A 37 11.07 -10.86 -2.58
N ASN A 38 11.99 -9.96 -2.94
CA ASN A 38 11.77 -9.05 -4.06
C ASN A 38 11.61 -9.81 -5.39
N ILE A 39 10.80 -9.23 -6.27
CA ILE A 39 10.86 -9.54 -7.69
C ILE A 39 12.16 -8.94 -8.24
N SER A 40 12.88 -9.70 -9.07
CA SER A 40 14.19 -9.27 -9.57
C SER A 40 14.10 -7.92 -10.29
N GLY A 41 14.97 -6.98 -9.92
CA GLY A 41 15.06 -5.64 -10.49
C GLY A 41 13.99 -4.65 -10.03
N SER A 42 13.02 -5.04 -9.19
CA SER A 42 11.98 -4.11 -8.72
C SER A 42 12.52 -2.99 -7.83
N PRO A 43 13.48 -3.19 -6.88
CA PRO A 43 14.04 -2.08 -6.11
C PRO A 43 14.81 -1.11 -6.99
N ASP A 44 15.66 -1.62 -7.88
CA ASP A 44 16.45 -0.81 -8.81
C ASP A 44 15.54 0.04 -9.70
N THR A 45 14.45 -0.54 -10.20
CA THR A 45 13.49 0.18 -11.05
C THR A 45 12.81 1.33 -10.30
N MET A 46 12.33 1.08 -9.08
CA MET A 46 11.66 2.11 -8.27
C MET A 46 12.62 3.20 -7.83
N ASN A 47 13.82 2.83 -7.40
CA ASN A 47 14.88 3.77 -7.06
C ASN A 47 15.28 4.60 -8.28
N LYS A 48 15.36 3.98 -9.47
CA LYS A 48 15.68 4.70 -10.71
C LYS A 48 14.62 5.72 -11.08
N PHE A 49 13.35 5.41 -10.89
CA PHE A 49 12.28 6.39 -11.09
C PHE A 49 12.46 7.62 -10.18
N LYS A 50 12.80 7.41 -8.91
CA LYS A 50 13.09 8.52 -7.98
C LYS A 50 14.32 9.32 -8.40
N GLU A 51 15.41 8.65 -8.80
CA GLU A 51 16.63 9.29 -9.29
C GLU A 51 16.39 10.22 -10.49
N ILE A 52 15.52 9.82 -11.41
CA ILE A 52 15.18 10.63 -12.60
C ILE A 52 14.07 11.65 -12.33
N GLY A 53 13.74 11.90 -11.05
CA GLY A 53 12.83 12.95 -10.62
C GLY A 53 11.34 12.57 -10.66
N LYS A 54 10.99 11.30 -10.81
CA LYS A 54 9.59 10.86 -10.71
C LYS A 54 9.16 10.76 -9.24
N LYS A 55 7.89 11.06 -8.99
CA LYS A 55 7.25 10.71 -7.71
C LYS A 55 6.87 9.23 -7.75
N VAL A 56 7.14 8.49 -6.68
CA VAL A 56 6.78 7.07 -6.58
C VAL A 56 5.94 6.89 -5.33
N TYR A 57 4.72 6.37 -5.50
CA TYR A 57 3.86 5.98 -4.40
C TYR A 57 3.57 4.48 -4.44
N TYR A 58 3.71 3.86 -3.28
CA TYR A 58 3.44 2.46 -3.02
C TYR A 58 2.00 2.32 -2.50
N VAL A 59 1.10 1.90 -3.37
CA VAL A 59 -0.33 1.84 -3.13
C VAL A 59 -0.72 0.40 -2.82
N THR A 60 -1.16 0.11 -1.60
CA THR A 60 -1.44 -1.28 -1.19
C THR A 60 -2.76 -1.41 -0.45
N ASN A 61 -3.48 -2.50 -0.72
CA ASN A 61 -4.66 -2.88 0.05
C ASN A 61 -4.32 -3.58 1.38
N ASN A 62 -3.04 -3.86 1.62
CA ASN A 62 -2.58 -4.53 2.82
C ASN A 62 -2.67 -3.59 4.03
N SER A 63 -3.65 -3.87 4.89
CA SER A 63 -3.92 -3.13 6.13
C SER A 63 -3.35 -3.83 7.37
N THR A 64 -2.50 -4.84 7.20
CA THR A 64 -1.94 -5.61 8.34
C THR A 64 -0.75 -4.93 9.00
N LYS A 65 -0.10 -3.99 8.29
CA LYS A 65 1.08 -3.26 8.75
C LYS A 65 0.78 -1.78 8.89
N THR A 66 1.43 -1.18 9.87
CA THR A 66 1.54 0.27 10.01
C THR A 66 2.40 0.83 8.87
N ARG A 67 2.27 2.12 8.55
CA ARG A 67 3.14 2.74 7.54
C ARG A 67 4.62 2.70 7.94
N ALA A 68 4.95 2.74 9.24
CA ALA A 68 6.32 2.60 9.71
C ALA A 68 6.89 1.19 9.43
N GLU A 69 6.13 0.14 9.73
CA GLU A 69 6.50 -1.24 9.40
C GLU A 69 6.63 -1.45 7.88
N PHE A 70 5.82 -0.76 7.06
CA PHE A 70 6.03 -0.75 5.61
C PHE A 70 7.35 -0.09 5.22
N VAL A 71 7.68 1.10 5.76
CA VAL A 71 8.97 1.77 5.49
C VAL A 71 10.13 0.83 5.82
N GLU A 72 10.11 0.19 6.99
CA GLU A 72 11.13 -0.79 7.38
C GLU A 72 11.23 -1.94 6.38
N LYS A 73 10.10 -2.51 5.96
CA LYS A 73 10.07 -3.55 4.92
C LYS A 73 10.69 -3.07 3.62
N PHE A 74 10.32 -1.87 3.14
CA PHE A 74 10.86 -1.29 1.92
C PHE A 74 12.38 -1.10 2.01
N ILE A 75 12.87 -0.52 3.10
CA ILE A 75 14.31 -0.30 3.30
C ILE A 75 15.07 -1.64 3.34
N ASN A 76 14.56 -2.62 4.09
CA ASN A 76 15.17 -3.96 4.19
C ASN A 76 15.21 -4.69 2.84
N LEU A 77 14.28 -4.36 1.95
CA LEU A 77 14.22 -4.87 0.59
C LEU A 77 14.95 -3.98 -0.44
N GLY A 78 15.70 -2.97 -0.01
CA GLY A 78 16.53 -2.15 -0.89
C GLY A 78 15.80 -1.03 -1.63
N TYR A 79 14.56 -0.71 -1.26
CA TYR A 79 13.84 0.45 -1.78
C TYR A 79 14.17 1.68 -0.94
N ASN A 80 14.43 2.81 -1.60
CA ASN A 80 14.47 4.11 -0.94
C ASN A 80 13.03 4.60 -0.75
N ALA A 81 12.41 4.31 0.38
CA ALA A 81 11.02 4.68 0.69
C ALA A 81 10.90 5.46 2.00
N THR A 82 9.96 6.39 2.03
CA THR A 82 9.58 7.18 3.18
C THR A 82 8.11 6.93 3.51
N LYS A 83 7.67 7.38 4.70
CA LYS A 83 6.27 7.23 5.13
C LYS A 83 5.28 7.89 4.17
N ASP A 84 5.68 8.98 3.52
CA ASP A 84 4.84 9.76 2.60
C ASP A 84 4.69 9.09 1.22
N ASP A 85 5.59 8.17 0.88
CA ASP A 85 5.47 7.36 -0.33
C ASP A 85 4.42 6.25 -0.18
N ILE A 86 3.99 5.92 1.04
CA ILE A 86 3.14 4.75 1.31
C ILE A 86 1.67 5.16 1.43
N VAL A 87 0.85 4.61 0.54
CA VAL A 87 -0.59 4.79 0.50
C VAL A 87 -1.27 3.45 0.74
N CYS A 88 -1.46 3.10 2.01
CA CYS A 88 -2.17 1.87 2.38
C CYS A 88 -3.66 2.14 2.67
N THR A 89 -4.48 1.10 2.60
CA THR A 89 -5.93 1.17 2.92
C THR A 89 -6.22 1.69 4.32
N ALA A 90 -5.40 1.36 5.32
CA ALA A 90 -5.54 1.90 6.68
C ALA A 90 -5.41 3.44 6.69
N TYR A 91 -4.41 3.98 5.98
CA TYR A 91 -4.21 5.42 5.85
C TYR A 91 -5.35 6.08 5.07
N LEU A 92 -5.78 5.47 3.96
CA LEU A 92 -6.89 5.99 3.15
C LEU A 92 -8.21 6.01 3.93
N ALA A 93 -8.49 5.00 4.75
CA ALA A 93 -9.69 4.97 5.60
C ALA A 93 -9.69 6.13 6.62
N ALA A 94 -8.55 6.37 7.28
CA ALA A 94 -8.40 7.50 8.18
C ALA A 94 -8.57 8.84 7.44
N MET A 95 -7.93 9.02 6.27
CA MET A 95 -8.07 10.24 5.46
C MET A 95 -9.50 10.48 4.99
N TYR A 96 -10.23 9.41 4.63
CA TYR A 96 -11.64 9.51 4.27
C TYR A 96 -12.50 9.96 5.45
N LEU A 97 -12.34 9.37 6.63
CA LEU A 97 -13.08 9.81 7.83
C LEU A 97 -12.77 11.27 8.18
N LYS A 98 -11.52 11.71 8.00
CA LYS A 98 -11.13 13.11 8.15
C LYS A 98 -11.83 14.01 7.13
N SER A 99 -11.90 13.61 5.86
CA SER A 99 -12.47 14.44 4.78
C SER A 99 -13.97 14.68 4.94
N ILE A 100 -14.69 13.73 5.52
CA ILE A 100 -16.12 13.86 5.85
C ILE A 100 -16.37 14.50 7.23
N ASN A 101 -15.32 15.03 7.88
CA ASN A 101 -15.37 15.63 9.22
C ASN A 101 -16.02 14.71 10.27
N PHE A 102 -15.68 13.41 10.26
CA PHE A 102 -16.22 12.44 11.20
C PHE A 102 -15.88 12.78 12.65
N LYS A 103 -16.87 12.78 13.55
CA LYS A 103 -16.74 13.16 14.97
C LYS A 103 -17.11 12.08 15.99
N LYS A 104 -17.53 10.89 15.54
CA LYS A 104 -17.91 9.78 16.43
C LYS A 104 -16.70 8.89 16.74
N LYS A 105 -16.94 7.81 17.48
CA LYS A 105 -15.95 6.77 17.77
C LYS A 105 -16.02 5.65 16.73
N VAL A 106 -14.86 5.14 16.31
CA VAL A 106 -14.73 4.00 15.38
C VAL A 106 -14.62 2.69 16.16
N TYR A 107 -15.40 1.68 15.79
CA TYR A 107 -15.13 0.30 16.19
C TYR A 107 -14.28 -0.35 15.10
N ILE A 108 -13.08 -0.81 15.46
CA ILE A 108 -12.12 -1.40 14.52
C ILE A 108 -12.34 -2.91 14.50
N VAL A 109 -12.41 -3.48 13.30
CA VAL A 109 -12.21 -4.90 13.05
C VAL A 109 -10.98 -5.01 12.17
N GLY A 110 -9.83 -5.34 12.74
CA GLY A 110 -8.57 -5.36 12.00
C GLY A 110 -7.34 -5.03 12.83
N SER A 111 -6.26 -4.72 12.12
CA SER A 111 -4.93 -4.62 12.71
C SER A 111 -4.65 -3.26 13.38
N ARG A 112 -3.55 -3.21 14.15
CA ARG A 112 -2.97 -1.99 14.72
C ARG A 112 -2.60 -0.93 13.67
N GLY A 113 -2.40 -1.32 12.41
CA GLY A 113 -2.19 -0.38 11.31
C GLY A 113 -3.34 0.62 11.18
N ILE A 114 -4.59 0.17 11.41
CA ILE A 114 -5.78 1.02 11.31
C ILE A 114 -5.82 2.01 12.49
N SER A 115 -5.60 1.53 13.72
CA SER A 115 -5.68 2.40 14.90
C SER A 115 -4.67 3.52 14.87
N GLN A 116 -3.42 3.24 14.47
CA GLN A 116 -2.39 4.27 14.40
C GLN A 116 -2.70 5.39 13.41
N GLU A 117 -3.34 5.07 12.28
CA GLU A 117 -3.74 6.08 11.30
C GLU A 117 -4.91 6.93 11.81
N LEU A 118 -5.82 6.35 12.59
CA LEU A 118 -6.90 7.08 13.28
C LEU A 118 -6.36 7.97 14.41
N ASP A 119 -5.43 7.46 15.21
CA ASP A 119 -4.74 8.21 16.27
C ASP A 119 -4.03 9.44 15.70
N ALA A 120 -3.35 9.28 14.56
CA ALA A 120 -2.62 10.35 13.89
C ALA A 120 -3.51 11.53 13.43
N ILE A 121 -4.83 11.32 13.33
CA ILE A 121 -5.80 12.36 12.97
C ILE A 121 -6.79 12.69 14.09
N GLY A 122 -6.58 12.14 15.30
CA GLY A 122 -7.39 12.41 16.47
C GLY A 122 -8.79 11.80 16.43
N ILE A 123 -9.01 10.72 15.68
CA ILE A 123 -10.28 9.99 15.70
C ILE A 123 -10.21 8.89 16.76
N GLN A 124 -11.12 8.94 17.73
CA GLN A 124 -11.21 7.94 18.80
C GLN A 124 -11.66 6.58 18.24
N HIS A 125 -11.09 5.50 18.77
CA HIS A 125 -11.45 4.13 18.38
C HIS A 125 -11.42 3.14 19.55
N ILE A 126 -11.97 1.95 19.31
CA ILE A 126 -11.94 0.75 20.17
C ILE A 126 -11.84 -0.51 19.29
N GLY A 127 -11.37 -1.65 19.83
CA GLY A 127 -11.50 -2.97 19.16
C GLY A 127 -10.31 -3.45 18.32
N VAL A 128 -9.09 -2.92 18.51
CA VAL A 128 -7.91 -3.40 17.77
C VAL A 128 -7.64 -4.89 18.00
N GLY A 129 -7.52 -5.67 16.92
CA GLY A 129 -7.26 -7.11 16.97
C GLY A 129 -8.26 -7.92 16.16
N PRO A 130 -8.13 -9.27 16.18
CA PRO A 130 -9.16 -10.14 15.63
C PRO A 130 -10.46 -9.92 16.42
N ASP A 131 -11.61 -9.99 15.73
CA ASP A 131 -12.85 -10.33 16.42
C ASP A 131 -12.77 -11.83 16.70
N PRO A 132 -12.62 -12.29 17.96
CA PRO A 132 -12.51 -13.70 18.25
C PRO A 132 -13.83 -14.39 17.88
N LEU A 133 -13.84 -15.04 16.71
CA LEU A 133 -14.93 -15.91 16.31
C LEU A 133 -15.00 -17.08 17.30
N VAL A 134 -16.14 -17.24 17.96
CA VAL A 134 -16.44 -18.44 18.74
C VAL A 134 -16.83 -19.54 17.76
N GLY A 135 -15.86 -20.37 17.35
CA GLY A 135 -16.06 -21.44 16.37
C GLY A 135 -14.95 -21.51 15.34
N ASN A 136 -15.12 -22.29 14.27
CA ASN A 136 -14.18 -22.34 13.15
C ASN A 136 -14.78 -21.64 11.92
N ALA A 137 -13.96 -21.16 10.99
CA ALA A 137 -14.45 -20.43 9.82
C ALA A 137 -15.50 -21.23 8.99
N PHE A 138 -15.41 -22.57 9.02
CA PHE A 138 -16.35 -23.46 8.36
C PHE A 138 -17.74 -23.48 9.02
N SER A 139 -17.86 -23.25 10.33
CA SER A 139 -19.16 -23.24 11.02
C SER A 139 -20.00 -22.02 10.66
N PHE A 140 -19.37 -20.88 10.34
CA PHE A 140 -20.09 -19.65 9.96
C PHE A 140 -20.55 -19.63 8.50
N VAL A 141 -19.86 -20.34 7.60
CA VAL A 141 -20.21 -20.37 6.16
C VAL A 141 -21.43 -21.27 5.88
N ARG A 142 -21.76 -22.19 6.79
CA ARG A 142 -22.91 -23.10 6.63
C ARG A 142 -24.26 -22.49 7.00
N ASP A 143 -24.30 -21.50 7.86
CA ASP A 143 -25.57 -20.92 8.33
C ASP A 143 -26.20 -19.93 7.32
N GLU A 144 -25.53 -19.66 6.20
CA GLU A 144 -26.00 -18.79 5.09
C GLU A 144 -26.32 -19.56 3.78
N LEU A 145 -26.36 -20.89 3.81
CA LEU A 145 -26.80 -21.76 2.69
C LEU A 145 -27.93 -22.70 3.12
#